data_AF-A0A412KCK0-F1
#
_entry.id   AF-A0A412KCK0-F1
#
_cell.length_a   1.000
_cell.length_b   1.000
_cell.length_c   1.000
_cell.angle_alpha   90.00
_cell.angle_beta   90.00
_cell.angle_gamma   90.00
#
_symmetry.space_group_name_H-M   'P 1'
#
loop_
_entity.id
_entity.type
_entity.pdbx_description
1 polymer ?
#
loop_
_entity_poly.entity_id
_entity_poly.type
_entity_poly.pdbx_seq_one_letter_code
_entity_poly.pdbx_strand_id
1 'polypeptide(L)'
;TTLLPELFISILSLVGVVFIIFKFYSLMGIVILGLIGVLVISQPWFGKKIKEQSSLCREAGGEEAAFLQESIGNAPYLNIMGYVEGVRDKYWEKSRNVKNRNISISRIQYIAQNFRLGINTMALLITIGIGVILVEKEVVGVGGVFAMSIYIQRVSGPLNSIVQSYLLIKSYTPYFERITKICNRSKRDNTVKENPREELKKIEISDLTY
;
A
#
# COMPACT_ATOMS: atom_id res chain seq x y z
N THR A 1 12.21 4.49 -6.30
CA THR A 1 12.29 5.97 -6.31
C THR A 1 11.32 6.63 -7.29
N THR A 2 10.55 5.87 -8.08
CA THR A 2 9.68 6.41 -9.15
C THR A 2 8.25 6.72 -8.72
N LEU A 3 7.81 6.29 -7.54
CA LEU A 3 6.42 6.41 -7.08
C LEU A 3 5.89 7.84 -7.03
N LEU A 4 6.67 8.79 -6.53
CA LEU A 4 6.27 10.20 -6.42
C LEU A 4 6.15 10.86 -7.81
N PRO A 5 7.15 10.75 -8.71
CA PRO A 5 7.00 11.17 -10.10
C PRO A 5 5.80 10.53 -10.81
N GLU A 6 5.61 9.21 -10.67
CA GLU A 6 4.51 8.49 -11.30
C GLU A 6 3.14 8.98 -10.82
N LEU A 7 2.99 9.24 -9.51
CA LEU A 7 1.79 9.84 -8.95
C LEU A 7 1.52 11.22 -9.53
N PHE A 8 2.55 12.07 -9.60
CA PHE A 8 2.41 13.42 -10.14
C PHE A 8 1.98 13.39 -11.61
N ILE A 9 2.66 12.57 -12.43
CA ILE A 9 2.33 12.38 -13.85
C ILE A 9 0.91 11.83 -14.00
N SER A 10 0.52 10.87 -13.16
CA SER A 10 -0.82 10.25 -13.23
C SER A 10 -1.92 11.23 -12.84
N ILE A 11 -1.71 12.06 -11.81
CA ILE A 11 -2.65 13.11 -11.41
C ILE A 11 -2.77 14.15 -12.53
N LEU A 12 -1.64 14.64 -13.05
CA LEU A 12 -1.61 15.62 -14.14
C LEU A 12 -2.30 15.09 -15.40
N SER A 13 -2.02 13.83 -15.75
CA SER A 13 -2.65 13.13 -16.87
C SER A 13 -4.16 12.99 -16.66
N LEU A 14 -4.60 12.59 -15.47
CA LEU A 14 -6.02 12.44 -15.16
C LEU A 14 -6.76 13.77 -15.28
N VAL A 15 -6.21 14.85 -14.70
CA VAL A 15 -6.78 16.20 -14.81
C VAL A 15 -6.86 16.64 -16.27
N GLY A 16 -5.79 16.43 -17.05
CA GLY A 16 -5.74 16.78 -18.46
C GLY A 16 -6.79 16.04 -19.29
N VAL A 17 -6.93 14.73 -19.09
CA VAL A 17 -7.90 13.92 -19.83
C VAL A 17 -9.34 14.28 -19.42
N VAL A 18 -9.62 14.47 -18.13
CA VAL A 18 -10.96 14.89 -17.67
C VAL A 18 -11.33 16.26 -18.25
N PHE A 19 -10.40 17.21 -18.30
CA PHE A 19 -10.64 18.53 -18.88
C PHE A 19 -10.97 18.46 -20.38
N ILE A 20 -10.22 17.66 -21.14
CA ILE A 20 -10.50 17.44 -22.57
C ILE A 20 -11.87 16.80 -22.77
N ILE A 21 -12.22 15.79 -21.97
CA ILE A 21 -13.49 15.08 -22.12
C ILE A 21 -14.67 16.00 -21.79
N PHE A 22 -14.58 16.81 -20.74
CA PHE A 22 -15.64 17.77 -20.41
C PHE A 22 -15.86 18.79 -21.53
N LYS A 23 -14.79 19.22 -22.20
CA LYS A 23 -14.87 20.18 -23.30
C LYS A 23 -15.53 19.60 -24.55
N PHE A 24 -15.28 18.33 -24.85
CA PHE A 24 -15.77 17.69 -26.09
C PHE A 24 -17.12 16.96 -25.92
N TYR A 25 -17.35 16.28 -24.80
CA TYR A 25 -18.54 15.45 -24.57
C TYR A 25 -18.96 15.49 -23.09
N SER A 26 -19.87 16.41 -22.74
CA SER A 26 -20.35 16.59 -21.36
C SER A 26 -21.00 15.32 -20.77
N LEU A 27 -21.72 14.54 -21.58
CA LEU A 27 -22.34 13.28 -21.15
C LEU A 27 -21.32 12.22 -20.72
N MET A 28 -20.17 12.14 -21.40
CA MET A 28 -19.06 11.25 -21.03
C MET A 28 -18.42 11.65 -19.71
N GLY A 29 -18.30 12.96 -19.46
CA GLY A 29 -17.73 13.47 -18.23
C GLY A 29 -18.44 12.90 -17.00
N ILE A 30 -19.77 12.77 -17.06
CA ILE A 30 -20.59 12.22 -15.98
C ILE A 30 -20.29 10.73 -15.75
N VAL A 31 -20.21 9.92 -16.82
CA VAL A 31 -19.88 8.49 -16.72
C VAL A 31 -18.51 8.30 -16.05
N ILE A 32 -17.53 9.10 -16.46
CA ILE A 32 -16.16 9.03 -15.95
C ILE A 32 -16.09 9.49 -14.49
N LEU A 33 -16.79 10.56 -14.13
CA LEU A 33 -16.91 10.98 -12.74
C LEU A 33 -17.56 9.89 -11.89
N GLY A 34 -18.57 9.19 -12.41
CA GLY A 34 -19.17 8.03 -11.76
C GLY A 34 -18.14 6.93 -11.48
N LEU A 35 -17.32 6.57 -12.48
CA LEU A 35 -16.25 5.58 -12.32
C LEU A 35 -15.23 5.98 -11.27
N ILE A 36 -14.77 7.23 -11.33
CA ILE A 36 -13.81 7.77 -10.36
C ILE A 36 -14.44 7.71 -8.96
N GLY A 37 -15.71 8.10 -8.81
CA GLY A 37 -16.44 8.06 -7.54
C GLY A 37 -16.51 6.66 -6.95
N VAL A 38 -16.95 5.67 -7.73
CA VAL A 38 -17.03 4.26 -7.29
C VAL A 38 -15.65 3.73 -6.88
N LEU A 39 -14.61 4.07 -7.63
CA LEU A 39 -13.25 3.65 -7.30
C LEU A 39 -12.74 4.33 -6.02
N VAL A 40 -12.94 5.63 -5.85
CA VAL A 40 -12.51 6.38 -4.65
C VAL A 40 -13.21 5.85 -3.40
N ILE A 41 -14.51 5.55 -3.46
CA ILE A 41 -15.29 5.05 -2.32
C ILE A 41 -14.84 3.64 -1.90
N SER A 42 -14.42 2.80 -2.84
CA SER A 42 -13.96 1.44 -2.54
C SER A 42 -12.52 1.35 -2.00
N GLN A 43 -11.66 2.33 -2.31
CA GLN A 43 -10.24 2.28 -1.92
C GLN A 43 -9.96 2.23 -0.41
N PRO A 44 -10.66 2.97 0.47
CA PRO A 44 -10.45 2.91 1.90
C PRO A 44 -10.59 1.50 2.49
N TRP A 45 -11.52 0.70 1.95
CA TRP A 45 -11.76 -0.66 2.40
C TRP A 45 -10.57 -1.58 2.09
N PHE A 46 -10.09 -1.56 0.84
CA PHE A 46 -8.88 -2.31 0.44
C PHE A 46 -7.64 -1.82 1.17
N GLY A 47 -7.47 -0.50 1.29
CA GLY A 47 -6.33 0.12 1.96
C GLY A 47 -6.23 -0.25 3.45
N LYS A 48 -7.35 -0.29 4.17
CA LYS A 48 -7.38 -0.72 5.58
C LYS A 48 -6.96 -2.17 5.72
N LYS A 49 -7.50 -3.06 4.88
CA LYS A 49 -7.20 -4.51 4.93
C LYS A 49 -5.74 -4.81 4.59
N ILE A 50 -5.17 -4.10 3.61
CA ILE A 50 -3.74 -4.20 3.28
C ILE A 50 -2.89 -3.73 4.46
N LYS A 51 -3.19 -2.56 5.04
CA LYS A 51 -2.42 -2.02 6.19
C LYS A 51 -2.36 -3.03 7.35
N GLU A 52 -3.50 -3.64 7.69
CA GLU A 52 -3.59 -4.62 8.77
C GLU A 52 -2.74 -5.86 8.49
N GLN A 53 -2.87 -6.48 7.30
CA GLN A 53 -2.07 -7.65 6.93
C GLN A 53 -0.57 -7.32 6.80
N SER A 54 -0.23 -6.13 6.30
CA SER A 54 1.15 -5.65 6.25
C SER A 54 1.75 -5.48 7.65
N SER A 55 0.96 -5.06 8.64
CA SER A 55 1.44 -5.00 10.04
C SER A 55 1.78 -6.38 10.58
N LEU A 56 0.90 -7.37 10.39
CA LEU A 56 1.12 -8.76 10.80
C LEU A 56 2.32 -9.39 10.08
N CYS A 57 2.45 -9.14 8.78
CA CYS A 57 3.58 -9.64 8.00
C CYS A 57 4.91 -9.05 8.47
N ARG A 58 4.94 -7.75 8.82
CA ARG A 58 6.11 -7.07 9.37
C ARG A 58 6.47 -7.62 10.75
N GLU A 59 5.49 -7.94 11.59
CA GLU A 59 5.72 -8.56 12.90
C GLU A 59 6.33 -9.96 12.75
N ALA A 60 5.71 -10.82 11.93
CA ALA A 60 6.25 -12.15 11.62
C ALA A 60 7.67 -12.09 11.03
N GLY A 61 7.94 -11.14 10.12
CA GLY A 61 9.27 -10.93 9.55
C GLY A 61 10.29 -10.43 10.57
N GLY A 62 9.85 -9.63 11.55
CA GLY A 62 10.69 -9.21 12.67
C GLY A 62 11.08 -10.39 13.56
N GLU A 63 10.14 -11.28 13.87
CA GLU A 63 10.41 -12.50 14.63
C GLU A 63 11.33 -13.47 13.88
N GLU A 64 11.14 -13.64 12.57
CA GLU A 64 12.02 -14.46 11.73
C GLU A 64 13.45 -13.90 11.74
N ALA A 65 13.60 -12.59 11.54
CA ALA A 65 14.90 -11.94 11.52
C ALA A 65 15.62 -12.01 12.87
N ALA A 66 14.90 -11.79 13.98
CA ALA A 66 15.46 -11.91 15.32
C ALA A 66 15.92 -13.35 15.62
N PHE A 67 15.10 -14.35 15.27
CA PHE A 67 15.45 -15.75 15.44
C PHE A 67 16.69 -16.13 14.61
N LEU A 68 16.77 -15.66 13.37
CA LEU A 68 17.92 -15.89 12.52
C LEU A 68 19.19 -15.25 13.09
N GLN A 69 19.10 -14.01 13.59
CA GLN A 69 20.22 -13.31 14.21
C GLN A 69 20.73 -14.01 15.46
N GLU A 70 19.83 -14.47 16.33
CA GLU A 70 20.17 -15.27 17.51
C GLU A 70 20.81 -16.61 17.14
N SER A 71 20.26 -17.28 16.12
CA SER A 71 20.78 -18.57 15.64
C SER A 71 22.18 -18.43 15.04
N ILE A 72 22.43 -17.39 14.25
CA ILE A 72 23.76 -17.13 13.67
C ILE A 72 24.75 -16.73 14.76
N GLY A 73 24.34 -15.88 15.71
CA GLY A 73 25.19 -15.48 16.84
C GLY A 73 25.63 -16.67 17.70
N ASN A 74 24.78 -17.69 17.82
CA ASN A 74 25.04 -18.90 18.60
C ASN A 74 25.44 -20.12 17.74
N ALA A 75 25.75 -19.94 16.45
CA ALA A 75 25.98 -21.04 15.52
C ALA A 75 27.09 -22.03 15.97
N PRO A 76 28.23 -21.59 16.54
CA PRO A 76 29.26 -22.52 17.04
C PRO A 76 28.74 -23.44 18.16
N TYR A 77 27.96 -22.89 19.10
CA TYR A 77 27.37 -23.65 20.20
C TYR A 77 26.31 -24.63 19.70
N LEU A 78 25.45 -24.20 18.79
CA LEU A 78 24.45 -25.05 18.15
C LEU A 78 25.07 -26.21 17.38
N ASN A 79 26.22 -25.98 16.76
CA ASN A 79 26.97 -27.00 16.04
C ASN A 79 27.59 -28.03 17.00
N ILE A 80 28.20 -27.57 18.11
CA ILE A 80 28.76 -28.46 19.15
C ILE A 80 27.65 -29.32 19.79
N MET A 81 26.46 -28.75 19.99
CA MET A 81 25.30 -29.46 20.54
C MET A 81 24.59 -30.38 19.52
N GLY A 82 25.00 -30.38 18.24
CA GLY A 82 24.34 -31.16 17.19
C GLY A 82 22.90 -30.72 16.87
N TYR A 83 22.51 -29.50 17.25
CA TYR A 83 21.12 -29.00 17.20
C TYR A 83 20.77 -28.19 15.93
N VAL A 84 21.68 -28.16 14.94
CA VAL A 84 21.56 -27.32 13.74
C VAL A 84 20.30 -27.64 12.94
N GLU A 85 19.92 -28.91 12.80
CA GLU A 85 18.73 -29.30 12.04
C GLU A 85 17.43 -28.81 12.69
N GLY A 86 17.31 -28.92 14.02
CA GLY A 86 16.12 -28.44 14.73
C GLY A 86 15.97 -26.91 14.65
N VAL A 87 17.07 -26.16 14.62
CA VAL A 87 17.05 -24.71 14.40
C VAL A 87 16.66 -24.37 12.96
N ARG A 88 17.18 -25.14 11.99
CA ARG A 88 16.80 -25.00 10.57
C ARG A 88 15.30 -25.21 10.37
N ASP A 89 14.72 -26.23 11.00
CA ASP A 89 13.29 -26.53 10.84
C ASP A 89 12.41 -25.43 11.47
N LYS A 90 12.79 -24.92 12.64
CA LYS A 90 12.13 -23.75 13.25
C LYS A 90 12.24 -22.49 12.39
N TYR A 91 13.38 -22.27 11.73
CA TYR A 91 13.54 -21.19 10.77
C TYR A 91 12.59 -21.35 9.58
N TRP A 92 12.50 -22.55 9.01
CA TRP A 92 11.57 -22.86 7.92
C TRP A 92 10.10 -22.62 8.28
N GLU A 93 9.70 -22.94 9.51
CA GLU A 93 8.36 -22.66 10.01
C GLU A 93 8.06 -21.15 10.05
N LYS A 94 8.96 -20.37 10.65
CA LYS A 94 8.84 -18.90 10.71
C LYS A 94 8.82 -18.27 9.32
N SER A 95 9.72 -18.71 8.43
CA SER A 95 9.78 -18.21 7.05
C SER A 95 8.52 -18.55 6.26
N ARG A 96 7.94 -19.75 6.48
CA ARG A 96 6.65 -20.13 5.88
C ARG A 96 5.51 -19.26 6.37
N ASN A 97 5.50 -18.88 7.65
CA ASN A 97 4.52 -17.93 8.19
C ASN A 97 4.63 -16.57 7.46
N VAL A 98 5.84 -16.01 7.33
CA VAL A 98 6.07 -14.75 6.60
C VAL A 98 5.64 -14.85 5.14
N LYS A 99 5.96 -15.95 4.47
CA LYS A 99 5.49 -16.22 3.10
C LYS A 99 3.97 -16.22 3.00
N ASN A 100 3.28 -16.91 3.90
CA ASN A 100 1.82 -16.99 3.89
C ASN A 100 1.18 -15.61 4.14
N ARG A 101 1.76 -14.79 5.03
CA ARG A 101 1.31 -13.41 5.26
C ARG A 101 1.54 -12.54 4.02
N ASN A 102 2.68 -12.64 3.34
CA ASN A 102 2.90 -11.95 2.06
C ASN A 102 1.88 -12.37 1.00
N ILE A 103 1.60 -13.67 0.86
CA ILE A 103 0.57 -14.16 -0.06
C ILE A 103 -0.80 -13.55 0.27
N SER A 104 -1.15 -13.40 1.55
CA SER A 104 -2.42 -12.80 1.94
C SER A 104 -2.54 -11.32 1.51
N ILE A 105 -1.44 -10.55 1.61
CA ILE A 105 -1.37 -9.17 1.13
C ILE A 105 -1.53 -9.13 -0.39
N SER A 106 -0.78 -9.97 -1.10
CA SER A 106 -0.85 -10.06 -2.57
C SER A 106 -2.26 -10.44 -3.04
N ARG A 107 -2.94 -11.40 -2.38
CA ARG A 107 -4.33 -11.74 -2.71
C ARG A 107 -5.26 -10.54 -2.63
N ILE A 108 -5.14 -9.71 -1.59
CA ILE A 108 -5.98 -8.51 -1.46
C ILE A 108 -5.68 -7.51 -2.59
N GLN A 109 -4.40 -7.34 -2.95
CA GLN A 109 -4.00 -6.49 -4.07
C GLN A 109 -4.57 -6.99 -5.40
N TYR A 110 -4.52 -8.30 -5.67
CA TYR A 110 -5.10 -8.90 -6.87
C TYR A 110 -6.62 -8.76 -6.93
N ILE A 111 -7.32 -8.94 -5.79
CA ILE A 111 -8.77 -8.71 -5.72
C ILE A 111 -9.08 -7.24 -6.04
N ALA A 112 -8.33 -6.28 -5.48
CA ALA A 112 -8.50 -4.86 -5.76
C ALA A 112 -8.24 -4.53 -7.25
N GLN A 113 -7.23 -5.18 -7.85
CA GLN A 113 -6.92 -5.04 -9.28
C GLN A 113 -8.03 -5.59 -10.16
N ASN A 114 -8.55 -6.79 -9.86
CA ASN A 114 -9.63 -7.41 -10.63
C ASN A 114 -10.94 -6.62 -10.50
N PHE A 115 -11.23 -6.09 -9.31
CA PHE A 115 -12.38 -5.21 -9.09
C PHE A 115 -12.31 -3.97 -9.99
N ARG A 116 -11.13 -3.35 -10.08
CA ARG A 116 -10.87 -2.19 -10.93
C ARG A 116 -10.96 -2.52 -12.43
N LEU A 117 -10.44 -3.67 -12.84
CA LEU A 117 -10.58 -4.17 -14.22
C LEU A 117 -12.06 -4.36 -14.56
N GLY A 118 -12.85 -4.97 -13.67
CA GLY A 118 -14.28 -5.15 -13.83
C GLY A 118 -15.03 -3.82 -13.99
N ILE A 119 -14.73 -2.82 -13.14
CA ILE A 119 -15.32 -1.48 -13.25
C ILE A 119 -14.98 -0.85 -14.60
N ASN A 120 -13.73 -0.95 -15.05
CA ASN A 120 -13.31 -0.43 -16.35
C ASN A 120 -14.08 -1.08 -17.51
N THR A 121 -14.17 -2.42 -17.51
CA THR A 121 -14.89 -3.16 -18.55
C THR A 121 -16.38 -2.82 -18.54
N MET A 122 -17.01 -2.72 -17.37
CA MET A 122 -18.40 -2.29 -17.25
C MET A 122 -18.60 -0.88 -17.80
N ALA A 123 -17.67 0.04 -17.52
CA ALA A 123 -17.73 1.39 -18.07
C ALA A 123 -17.67 1.42 -19.58
N LEU A 124 -16.77 0.63 -20.16
CA LEU A 124 -16.62 0.52 -21.60
C LEU A 124 -17.90 -0.03 -22.23
N LEU A 125 -18.50 -1.07 -21.65
CA LEU A 125 -19.77 -1.62 -22.13
C LEU A 125 -20.91 -0.61 -22.06
N ILE A 126 -21.08 0.09 -20.92
CA ILE A 126 -22.09 1.15 -20.76
C ILE A 126 -21.87 2.26 -21.80
N THR A 127 -20.62 2.62 -22.03
CA THR A 127 -20.27 3.69 -22.98
C THR A 127 -20.60 3.31 -24.41
N ILE A 128 -20.29 2.07 -24.81
CA ILE A 128 -20.67 1.56 -26.13
C ILE A 128 -22.19 1.52 -26.25
N GLY A 129 -22.90 1.02 -25.23
CA GLY A 129 -24.37 0.95 -25.22
C GLY A 129 -25.03 2.33 -25.37
N ILE A 130 -24.59 3.33 -24.59
CA ILE A 130 -25.04 4.72 -24.71
C ILE A 130 -24.64 5.31 -26.08
N GLY A 131 -23.44 4.98 -26.55
CA GLY A 131 -22.91 5.43 -27.82
C GLY A 131 -23.77 5.02 -29.00
N VAL A 132 -24.25 3.76 -29.03
CA VAL A 132 -25.15 3.26 -30.08
C VAL A 132 -26.45 4.07 -30.14
N ILE A 133 -27.07 4.33 -28.97
CA ILE A 133 -28.30 5.13 -28.89
C ILE A 133 -28.06 6.58 -29.37
N LEU A 134 -26.88 7.15 -29.12
CA LEU A 134 -26.52 8.49 -29.60
C LEU A 134 -26.30 8.54 -31.12
N VAL A 135 -25.83 7.44 -31.72
CA VAL A 135 -25.67 7.31 -33.18
C VAL A 135 -27.03 7.20 -33.86
N GLU A 136 -27.95 6.41 -33.32
CA GLU A 136 -29.32 6.31 -33.85
C GLU A 136 -30.05 7.66 -33.84
N LYS A 137 -29.76 8.51 -32.85
CA LYS A 137 -30.31 9.87 -32.75
C LYS A 137 -29.57 10.91 -33.60
N GLU A 138 -28.58 10.51 -34.39
CA GLU A 138 -27.71 11.36 -35.21
C GLU A 138 -26.99 12.49 -34.43
N VAL A 139 -26.91 12.37 -33.09
CA VAL A 139 -26.21 13.35 -32.24
C VAL A 139 -24.70 13.20 -32.38
N VAL A 140 -24.23 11.97 -32.58
CA VAL A 140 -22.82 11.62 -32.67
C VAL A 140 -22.63 10.56 -33.74
N GLY A 141 -21.62 10.71 -34.61
CA GLY A 141 -21.29 9.67 -35.59
C GLY A 141 -20.56 8.47 -34.98
N VAL A 142 -20.40 7.38 -35.75
CA VAL A 142 -19.69 6.17 -35.31
C VAL A 142 -18.28 6.47 -34.79
N GLY A 143 -17.59 7.44 -35.42
CA GLY A 143 -16.26 7.89 -34.98
C GLY A 143 -16.27 8.55 -33.58
N GLY A 144 -17.37 9.17 -33.19
CA GLY A 144 -17.51 9.73 -31.85
C GLY A 144 -17.58 8.63 -30.78
N VAL A 145 -18.36 7.58 -30.99
CA VAL A 145 -18.42 6.42 -30.07
C VAL A 145 -17.06 5.72 -29.94
N PHE A 146 -16.32 5.64 -31.05
CA PHE A 146 -14.95 5.11 -31.03
C PHE A 146 -14.00 6.01 -30.22
N ALA A 147 -14.05 7.33 -30.44
CA ALA A 147 -13.26 8.30 -29.67
C ALA A 147 -13.58 8.22 -28.17
N MET A 148 -14.88 8.12 -27.82
CA MET A 148 -15.37 7.93 -26.47
C MET A 148 -14.73 6.69 -25.81
N SER A 149 -14.71 5.56 -26.51
CA SER A 149 -14.11 4.31 -26.04
C SER A 149 -12.60 4.44 -25.78
N ILE A 150 -11.89 5.22 -26.61
CA ILE A 150 -10.46 5.52 -26.41
C ILE A 150 -10.26 6.39 -25.17
N TYR A 151 -11.10 7.40 -24.96
CA TYR A 151 -10.96 8.31 -23.83
C TYR A 151 -11.10 7.62 -22.48
N ILE A 152 -12.00 6.64 -22.35
CA ILE A 152 -12.14 5.83 -21.13
C ILE A 152 -10.87 5.05 -20.83
N GLN A 153 -10.27 4.43 -21.85
CA GLN A 153 -9.02 3.71 -21.68
C GLN A 153 -7.89 4.66 -21.26
N ARG A 154 -7.86 5.88 -21.80
CA ARG A 154 -6.89 6.92 -21.42
C ARG A 154 -7.05 7.44 -20.00
N VAL A 155 -8.27 7.57 -19.47
CA VAL A 155 -8.48 7.94 -18.05
C VAL A 155 -8.08 6.80 -17.11
N SER A 156 -8.33 5.57 -17.54
CA SER A 156 -8.19 4.41 -16.69
C SER A 156 -6.73 4.08 -16.35
N GLY A 157 -5.79 4.32 -17.27
CA GLY A 157 -4.36 4.12 -17.00
C GLY A 157 -3.87 4.95 -15.80
N PRO A 158 -3.94 6.29 -15.86
CA PRO A 158 -3.56 7.18 -14.76
C PRO A 158 -4.33 6.90 -13.47
N LEU A 159 -5.63 6.61 -13.56
CA LEU A 159 -6.45 6.28 -12.41
C LEU A 159 -5.96 5.00 -11.72
N ASN A 160 -5.63 3.96 -12.49
CA ASN A 160 -5.07 2.73 -11.97
C ASN A 160 -3.75 2.98 -11.24
N SER A 161 -2.87 3.79 -11.82
CA SER A 161 -1.58 4.14 -11.21
C SER A 161 -1.75 4.85 -9.86
N ILE A 162 -2.67 5.81 -9.76
CA ILE A 162 -2.98 6.51 -8.50
C ILE A 162 -3.44 5.51 -7.43
N VAL A 163 -4.36 4.62 -7.79
CA VAL A 163 -4.89 3.61 -6.86
C VAL A 163 -3.79 2.64 -6.41
N GLN A 164 -2.98 2.12 -7.33
CA GLN A 164 -1.89 1.20 -6.96
C GLN A 164 -0.89 1.87 -6.01
N SER A 165 -0.51 3.10 -6.30
CA SER A 165 0.35 3.89 -5.43
C SER A 165 -0.28 4.11 -4.04
N TYR A 166 -1.58 4.37 -3.96
CA TYR A 166 -2.29 4.46 -2.68
C TYR A 166 -2.21 3.15 -1.87
N LEU A 167 -2.49 2.00 -2.48
CA LEU A 167 -2.42 0.71 -1.81
C LEU A 167 -0.99 0.36 -1.39
N LEU A 168 0.00 0.73 -2.20
CA LEU A 168 1.40 0.56 -1.89
C LEU A 168 1.82 1.40 -0.68
N ILE A 169 1.42 2.68 -0.63
CA ILE A 169 1.63 3.55 0.54
C ILE A 169 1.02 2.92 1.80
N LYS A 170 -0.18 2.34 1.70
CA LYS A 170 -0.82 1.64 2.83
C LYS A 170 -0.04 0.42 3.29
N SER A 171 0.57 -0.33 2.37
CA SER A 171 1.43 -1.47 2.73
C SER A 171 2.72 -1.05 3.45
N TYR A 172 3.27 0.12 3.14
CA TYR A 172 4.46 0.66 3.79
C TYR A 172 4.17 1.42 5.09
N THR A 173 2.92 1.83 5.32
CA THR A 173 2.51 2.61 6.50
C THR A 173 2.97 1.99 7.82
N PRO A 174 2.84 0.66 8.07
CA PRO A 174 3.34 0.07 9.30
C PRO A 174 4.84 0.33 9.46
N TYR A 175 5.66 0.09 8.44
CA TYR A 175 7.12 0.27 8.53
C TYR A 175 7.49 1.69 8.98
N PHE A 176 6.84 2.71 8.40
CA PHE A 176 6.99 4.10 8.85
C PHE A 176 6.57 4.30 10.31
N GLU A 177 5.40 3.80 10.71
CA GLU A 177 4.93 3.91 12.11
C GLU A 177 5.94 3.34 13.11
N ARG A 178 6.64 2.24 12.78
CA ARG A 178 7.68 1.66 13.64
C ARG A 178 8.92 2.53 13.72
N ILE A 179 9.40 3.07 12.60
CA ILE A 179 10.56 3.98 12.57
C ILE A 179 10.25 5.24 13.37
N THR A 180 9.09 5.85 13.15
CA THR A 180 8.63 7.03 13.89
C THR A 180 8.49 6.73 15.39
N LYS A 181 7.95 5.57 15.77
CA LYS A 181 7.86 5.15 17.18
C LYS A 181 9.25 5.04 17.84
N ILE A 182 10.23 4.46 17.15
CA ILE A 182 11.60 4.33 17.66
C ILE A 182 12.27 5.71 17.81
N CYS A 183 12.16 6.56 16.78
CA CYS A 183 12.72 7.91 16.80
C CYS A 183 12.13 8.77 17.92
N ASN A 184 10.80 8.72 18.09
CA ASN A 184 10.11 9.44 19.17
C ASN A 184 10.46 8.90 20.56
N ARG A 185 10.68 7.58 20.69
CA ARG A 185 11.13 6.98 21.96
C ARG A 185 12.54 7.46 22.33
N SER A 186 13.48 7.46 21.38
CA SER A 186 14.86 7.93 21.60
C SER A 186 14.90 9.41 21.98
N LYS A 187 14.06 10.26 21.37
CA LYS A 187 13.96 11.68 21.74
C LYS A 187 13.48 11.89 23.18
N ARG A 188 12.68 10.97 23.73
CA ARG A 188 12.20 11.03 25.13
C ARG A 188 13.30 10.66 26.12
N ASP A 189 14.13 9.67 25.80
CA ASP A 189 15.26 9.26 26.64
C ASP A 189 16.37 10.31 26.71
N ASN A 190 16.60 11.04 25.61
CA ASN A 190 17.59 12.12 25.55
C ASN A 190 17.11 13.42 26.26
N THR A 191 16.00 13.40 26.98
CA THR A 191 15.59 14.50 27.89
C THR A 191 16.09 14.32 29.32
N VAL A 192 16.92 13.30 29.59
CA VAL A 192 17.79 13.31 30.76
C VAL A 192 18.72 14.53 30.62
N LYS A 193 18.56 15.51 31.50
CA LYS A 193 19.40 16.72 31.56
C LYS A 193 20.87 16.32 31.44
N GLU A 194 21.49 16.66 30.33
CA GLU A 194 22.90 16.46 30.03
C GLU A 194 23.75 17.51 30.78
N ASN A 195 23.51 17.69 32.09
CA ASN A 195 24.33 18.56 32.92
C ASN A 195 24.64 17.89 34.27
N PRO A 196 25.62 16.98 34.32
CA PRO A 196 26.19 16.49 35.56
C PRO A 196 27.20 17.51 36.12
N ARG A 197 26.81 18.79 36.22
CA ARG A 197 27.55 19.82 36.98
C ARG A 197 26.86 20.18 38.29
N GLU A 198 25.98 19.32 38.78
CA GLU A 198 25.68 19.32 40.21
C GLU A 198 26.64 18.33 40.86
N GLU A 199 27.52 18.85 41.72
CA GLU A 199 28.38 18.03 42.58
C GLU A 199 27.53 16.94 43.23
N LEU A 200 27.87 15.67 42.97
CA LEU A 200 27.26 14.52 43.64
C LEU A 200 27.60 14.60 45.14
N LYS A 201 26.74 15.26 45.91
CA LYS A 201 26.95 15.47 47.34
C LYS A 201 26.55 14.26 48.20
N LYS A 202 25.66 13.39 47.71
CA LYS A 202 25.29 12.13 48.37
C LYS A 202 24.48 11.23 47.44
N ILE A 203 24.77 9.93 47.44
CA ILE A 203 23.90 8.91 46.85
C ILE A 203 23.20 8.22 48.03
N GLU A 204 21.90 8.41 48.17
CA GLU A 204 21.06 7.67 49.10
C GLU A 204 20.17 6.72 48.31
N ILE A 205 20.32 5.43 48.57
CA ILE A 205 19.45 4.39 48.06
C ILE A 205 18.42 4.12 49.15
N SER A 206 17.18 4.52 48.93
CA SER A 206 16.05 4.21 49.83
C SER A 206 15.16 3.15 49.19
N ASP A 207 14.88 2.09 49.96
CA ASP A 207 13.97 0.98 49.68
C ASP A 207 14.11 0.29 48.32
N LEU A 208 15.22 -0.42 48.14
CA LEU A 208 15.30 -1.54 47.20
C LEU A 208 14.55 -2.73 47.79
N THR A 209 13.30 -2.92 47.36
CA THR A 209 12.66 -4.24 47.46
C THR A 209 12.93 -4.97 46.15
N TYR A 210 13.71 -6.06 46.24
CA TYR A 210 14.02 -6.95 45.12
C TYR A 210 12.91 -7.97 44.87
#